data_AF-A0A2E5KJI4-F1
#
_entry.id   AF-A0A2E5KJI4-F1
#
_cell.length_a   1.000
_cell.length_b   1.000
_cell.length_c   1.000
_cell.angle_alpha   90.00
_cell.angle_beta   90.00
_cell.angle_gamma   90.00
#
_symmetry.space_group_name_H-M   'P 1'
#
loop_
_entity.id
_entity.type
_entity.pdbx_description
1 polymer ?
#
loop_
_entity_poly.entity_id
_entity_poly.type
_entity_poly.pdbx_seq_one_letter_code
_entity_poly.pdbx_strand_id
1 'polypeptide(L)'
;MKKILLLLTLLILVIGCSSVTNEVSDPNKIYRLSDFSEIGWKQKKPFVTDFPQSDKAFWGYFKGHEVGLILYPSSKLANEYGIPAANNQIEVIDGKKTINVERFVCRGNTGSIESPSCPNPMPMYSEYVVKNNVVILCEIVKSLMKGSKIKADSTSFCKDFAKNLEE
;
A
#
# COMPACT_ATOMS: atom_id res chain seq x y z
N MET A 1 -49.15 -26.77 26.21
CA MET A 1 -48.02 -26.75 25.25
C MET A 1 -47.38 -25.35 25.16
N LYS A 2 -47.04 -24.72 26.29
CA LYS A 2 -46.52 -23.33 26.33
C LYS A 2 -45.20 -23.19 27.10
N LYS A 3 -44.80 -24.24 27.82
CA LYS A 3 -43.53 -24.30 28.58
C LYS A 3 -42.35 -24.80 27.73
N ILE A 4 -42.63 -25.58 26.67
CA ILE A 4 -41.60 -26.11 25.76
C ILE A 4 -41.08 -25.03 24.79
N LEU A 5 -41.91 -24.04 24.46
CA LEU A 5 -41.51 -22.94 23.55
C LEU A 5 -40.56 -21.93 24.22
N LEU A 6 -40.55 -21.84 25.55
CA LEU A 6 -39.66 -20.95 26.31
C LEU A 6 -38.26 -21.54 26.55
N LEU A 7 -38.10 -22.87 26.46
CA LEU A 7 -36.79 -23.52 26.56
C LEU A 7 -36.01 -23.48 25.23
N LEU A 8 -36.70 -23.39 24.08
CA LEU A 8 -36.04 -23.32 22.78
C LEU A 8 -35.42 -21.94 22.49
N THR A 9 -35.95 -20.88 23.07
CA THR A 9 -35.41 -19.51 22.93
C THR A 9 -34.19 -19.24 23.79
N LEU A 10 -33.93 -20.05 24.83
CA LEU A 10 -32.78 -19.87 25.72
C LEU A 10 -31.51 -20.58 25.21
N LEU A 11 -31.65 -21.55 24.30
CA LEU A 11 -30.52 -22.32 23.75
C LEU A 11 -29.76 -21.59 22.63
N ILE A 12 -30.33 -20.51 22.08
CA ILE A 12 -29.75 -19.76 20.95
C ILE A 12 -28.78 -18.66 21.43
N LEU A 13 -28.71 -18.38 22.74
CA LEU A 13 -27.91 -17.28 23.30
C LEU A 13 -26.45 -17.64 23.66
N VAL A 14 -25.99 -18.87 23.42
CA VAL A 14 -24.65 -19.33 23.85
C VAL A 14 -23.62 -19.51 22.73
N ILE A 15 -23.91 -19.12 21.48
CA ILE A 15 -22.93 -19.22 20.36
C ILE A 15 -22.30 -17.86 20.00
N GLY A 16 -22.59 -16.80 20.76
CA GLY A 16 -21.94 -15.50 20.61
C GLY A 16 -20.52 -15.45 21.21
N CYS A 17 -19.64 -16.39 20.87
CA CYS A 17 -18.23 -16.25 21.16
C CYS A 17 -17.60 -15.42 20.03
N SER A 18 -17.65 -14.10 20.14
CA SER A 18 -16.71 -13.25 19.40
C SER A 18 -15.34 -13.43 20.03
N SER A 19 -14.67 -14.55 19.75
CA SER A 19 -13.23 -14.56 19.83
C SER A 19 -12.77 -13.55 18.78
N VAL A 20 -12.42 -12.34 19.23
CA VAL A 20 -11.48 -11.50 18.49
C VAL A 20 -10.20 -12.31 18.44
N THR A 21 -10.12 -13.18 17.45
CA THR A 21 -8.84 -13.68 16.97
C THR A 21 -8.16 -12.43 16.46
N ASN A 22 -7.23 -11.90 17.25
CA ASN A 22 -6.18 -11.07 16.67
C ASN A 22 -5.50 -11.99 15.67
N GLU A 23 -5.96 -11.98 14.41
CA GLU A 23 -5.34 -12.73 13.33
C GLU A 23 -3.95 -12.14 13.19
N VAL A 24 -2.99 -12.77 13.86
CA VAL A 24 -1.58 -12.48 13.68
C VAL A 24 -1.30 -12.81 12.23
N SER A 25 -1.06 -11.78 11.41
CA SER A 25 -0.77 -11.94 10.00
C SER A 25 0.29 -13.02 9.82
N ASP A 26 -0.01 -14.08 9.06
CA ASP A 26 0.92 -15.18 8.83
C ASP A 26 2.25 -14.62 8.27
N PRO A 27 3.38 -14.76 9.01
CA PRO A 27 4.68 -14.24 8.57
C PRO A 27 5.21 -14.92 7.30
N ASN A 28 4.60 -16.04 6.89
CA ASN A 28 4.93 -16.78 5.67
C ASN A 28 3.95 -16.53 4.51
N LYS A 29 2.91 -15.71 4.70
CA LYS A 29 1.99 -15.32 3.62
C LYS A 29 2.78 -14.73 2.45
N ILE A 30 2.55 -15.26 1.26
CA ILE A 30 3.10 -14.75 0.00
C ILE A 30 2.00 -14.02 -0.74
N TYR A 31 2.12 -12.70 -0.78
CA TYR A 31 1.17 -11.83 -1.47
C TYR A 31 1.32 -11.89 -2.99
N ARG A 32 0.18 -11.77 -3.67
CA ARG A 32 0.02 -11.68 -5.12
C ARG A 32 -0.74 -10.40 -5.46
N LEU A 33 -0.67 -9.95 -6.73
CA LEU A 33 -1.39 -8.76 -7.20
C LEU A 33 -2.92 -8.85 -6.99
N SER A 34 -3.49 -10.06 -6.98
CA SER A 34 -4.90 -10.30 -6.65
C SER A 34 -5.27 -9.77 -5.27
N ASP A 35 -4.41 -9.99 -4.28
CA ASP A 35 -4.69 -9.67 -2.88
C ASP A 35 -4.81 -8.15 -2.69
N PHE A 36 -4.00 -7.38 -3.43
CA PHE A 36 -4.12 -5.92 -3.44
C PHE A 36 -5.36 -5.45 -4.20
N SER A 37 -5.74 -6.15 -5.26
CA SER A 37 -6.95 -5.84 -6.02
C SER A 37 -8.22 -6.06 -5.17
N GLU A 38 -8.22 -7.08 -4.32
CA GLU A 38 -9.31 -7.40 -3.39
C GLU A 38 -9.53 -6.29 -2.36
N ILE A 39 -8.46 -5.65 -1.87
CA ILE A 39 -8.58 -4.48 -0.99
C ILE A 39 -8.90 -3.18 -1.75
N GLY A 40 -9.03 -3.23 -3.08
CA GLY A 40 -9.42 -2.09 -3.91
C GLY A 40 -8.28 -1.26 -4.48
N TRP A 41 -7.04 -1.75 -4.45
CA TRP A 41 -5.95 -1.18 -5.24
C TRP A 41 -6.19 -1.44 -6.74
N LYS A 42 -6.12 -0.38 -7.55
CA LYS A 42 -6.40 -0.44 -8.98
C LYS A 42 -5.10 -0.34 -9.76
N GLN A 43 -4.63 -1.48 -10.26
CA GLN A 43 -3.42 -1.60 -11.07
C GLN A 43 -3.44 -0.64 -12.27
N LYS A 44 -2.28 -0.05 -12.57
CA LYS A 44 -2.01 0.73 -13.79
C LYS A 44 -0.91 0.05 -14.60
N LYS A 45 0.22 0.73 -14.84
CA LYS A 45 1.31 0.21 -15.69
C LYS A 45 2.37 -0.49 -14.83
N PRO A 46 3.16 -1.39 -15.43
CA PRO A 46 4.37 -1.86 -14.77
C PRO A 46 5.36 -0.71 -14.58
N PHE A 47 6.29 -0.88 -13.64
CA PHE A 47 7.52 -0.10 -13.65
C PHE A 47 8.37 -0.48 -14.88
N VAL A 48 9.05 0.49 -15.46
CA VAL A 48 10.10 0.31 -16.47
C VAL A 48 11.41 -0.09 -15.81
N THR A 49 11.65 0.41 -14.59
CA THR A 49 12.77 -0.01 -13.74
C THR A 49 12.73 -1.50 -13.52
N ASP A 50 13.81 -2.19 -13.89
CA ASP A 50 14.01 -3.60 -13.56
C ASP A 50 14.52 -3.70 -12.10
N PHE A 51 13.69 -4.30 -11.23
CA PHE A 51 14.05 -4.51 -9.84
C PHE A 51 14.65 -5.91 -9.66
N PRO A 52 15.93 -6.02 -9.24
CA PRO A 52 16.59 -7.31 -9.12
C PRO A 52 15.82 -8.27 -8.23
N GLN A 53 15.68 -9.54 -8.67
CA GLN A 53 15.01 -10.62 -7.93
C GLN A 53 13.51 -10.40 -7.65
N SER A 54 12.90 -9.36 -8.23
CA SER A 54 11.44 -9.18 -8.18
C SER A 54 10.74 -10.06 -9.22
N ASP A 55 9.52 -10.50 -8.90
CA ASP A 55 8.63 -11.18 -9.85
C ASP A 55 7.85 -10.19 -10.69
N LYS A 56 7.35 -9.12 -10.03
CA LYS A 56 6.44 -8.13 -10.61
C LYS A 56 6.61 -6.80 -9.91
N ALA A 57 6.59 -5.72 -10.68
CA ALA A 57 6.53 -4.37 -10.15
C ALA A 57 5.50 -3.53 -10.92
N PHE A 58 4.50 -3.01 -10.21
CA PHE A 58 3.40 -2.23 -10.80
C PHE A 58 3.03 -1.08 -9.89
N TRP A 59 2.56 0.02 -10.49
CA TRP A 59 1.94 1.10 -9.75
C TRP A 59 0.44 1.12 -10.01
N GLY A 60 -0.30 1.77 -9.11
CA GLY A 60 -1.74 1.90 -9.19
C GLY A 60 -2.28 2.92 -8.22
N TYR A 61 -3.61 2.95 -8.09
CA TYR A 61 -4.28 3.86 -7.17
C TYR A 61 -5.07 3.11 -6.11
N PHE A 62 -4.96 3.57 -4.87
CA PHE A 62 -5.82 3.18 -3.76
C PHE A 62 -6.44 4.43 -3.14
N LYS A 63 -7.78 4.50 -3.11
CA LYS A 63 -8.54 5.65 -2.58
C LYS A 63 -8.09 7.03 -3.13
N GLY A 64 -7.66 7.07 -4.39
CA GLY A 64 -7.21 8.30 -5.06
C GLY A 64 -5.74 8.66 -4.83
N HIS A 65 -5.01 7.82 -4.10
CA HIS A 65 -3.58 7.96 -3.79
C HIS A 65 -2.75 6.94 -4.57
N GLU A 66 -1.56 7.32 -5.03
CA GLU A 66 -0.65 6.41 -5.73
C GLU A 66 0.03 5.43 -4.77
N VAL A 67 0.02 4.16 -5.18
CA VAL A 67 0.70 3.07 -4.47
C VAL A 67 1.45 2.21 -5.48
N GLY A 68 2.76 2.07 -5.27
CA GLY A 68 3.64 1.16 -5.99
C GLY A 68 3.81 -0.15 -5.25
N LEU A 69 3.85 -1.25 -5.97
CA LEU A 69 4.06 -2.59 -5.42
C LEU A 69 5.25 -3.24 -6.14
N ILE A 70 6.23 -3.72 -5.38
CA ILE A 70 7.33 -4.55 -5.87
C ILE A 70 7.23 -5.89 -5.15
N LEU A 71 6.84 -6.94 -5.88
CA LEU A 71 6.62 -8.28 -5.35
C LEU A 71 7.86 -9.12 -5.58
N TYR A 72 8.28 -9.83 -4.54
CA TYR A 72 9.39 -10.78 -4.55
C TYR A 72 8.87 -12.21 -4.33
N PRO A 73 9.66 -13.24 -4.69
CA PRO A 73 9.31 -14.63 -4.42
C PRO A 73 9.21 -14.98 -2.93
N SER A 74 9.88 -14.21 -2.06
CA SER A 74 9.94 -14.47 -0.62
C SER A 74 10.14 -13.21 0.21
N SER A 75 9.83 -13.30 1.50
CA SER A 75 10.09 -12.23 2.46
C SER A 75 11.57 -11.92 2.62
N LYS A 76 12.45 -12.93 2.52
CA LYS A 76 13.89 -12.74 2.54
C LYS A 76 14.34 -11.82 1.40
N LEU A 77 13.91 -12.10 0.17
CA LEU A 77 14.28 -11.31 -1.00
C LEU A 77 13.69 -9.89 -0.95
N ALA A 78 12.47 -9.73 -0.45
CA ALA A 78 11.88 -8.41 -0.25
C ALA A 78 12.68 -7.55 0.74
N ASN A 79 13.20 -8.14 1.81
CA ASN A 79 14.06 -7.40 2.75
C ASN A 79 15.43 -7.07 2.14
N GLU A 80 16.06 -8.04 1.47
CA GLU A 80 17.41 -7.89 0.93
C GLU A 80 17.48 -6.94 -0.27
N TYR A 81 16.58 -7.10 -1.24
CA TYR A 81 16.57 -6.34 -2.50
C TYR A 81 15.53 -5.24 -2.52
N GLY A 82 14.43 -5.41 -1.78
CA GLY A 82 13.32 -4.46 -1.78
C GLY A 82 13.58 -3.17 -1.04
N ILE A 83 14.35 -3.19 0.06
CA ILE A 83 14.72 -1.97 0.79
C ILE A 83 15.58 -1.03 -0.09
N PRO A 84 16.66 -1.50 -0.74
CA PRO A 84 17.40 -0.67 -1.71
C PRO A 84 16.52 -0.17 -2.87
N ALA A 85 15.65 -1.04 -3.42
CA ALA A 85 14.73 -0.66 -4.48
C ALA A 85 13.78 0.48 -4.06
N ALA A 86 13.22 0.40 -2.85
CA ALA A 86 12.35 1.43 -2.30
C ALA A 86 13.07 2.76 -2.12
N ASN A 87 14.26 2.74 -1.51
CA ASN A 87 15.07 3.94 -1.29
C ASN A 87 15.40 4.67 -2.60
N ASN A 88 15.59 3.93 -3.69
CA ASN A 88 15.83 4.51 -5.02
C ASN A 88 14.57 5.11 -5.68
N GLN A 89 13.38 4.78 -5.19
CA GLN A 89 12.10 5.30 -5.68
C GLN A 89 11.49 6.38 -4.78
N ILE A 90 12.06 6.62 -3.60
CA ILE A 90 11.58 7.63 -2.64
C ILE A 90 12.19 9.00 -2.95
N GLU A 91 11.34 10.02 -3.01
CA GLU A 91 11.75 11.42 -3.01
C GLU A 91 12.05 11.88 -1.57
N VAL A 92 13.26 12.39 -1.32
CA VAL A 92 13.65 12.88 0.01
C VAL A 92 12.97 14.23 0.28
N ILE A 93 12.17 14.29 1.34
CA ILE A 93 11.39 15.47 1.76
C ILE A 93 12.31 16.66 2.17
N ASP A 94 13.61 16.45 2.36
CA ASP A 94 14.60 17.47 2.73
C ASP A 94 15.29 18.17 1.54
N GLY A 95 14.64 18.21 0.37
CA GLY A 95 15.07 19.02 -0.77
C GLY A 95 16.15 18.37 -1.67
N LYS A 96 16.55 17.12 -1.41
CA LYS A 96 17.34 16.32 -2.36
C LYS A 96 16.42 15.42 -3.18
N LYS A 97 16.18 15.81 -4.44
CA LYS A 97 15.47 14.96 -5.40
C LYS A 97 16.30 13.70 -5.66
N THR A 98 15.73 12.53 -5.43
CA THR A 98 16.30 11.28 -5.93
C THR A 98 16.19 11.32 -7.46
N ILE A 99 17.35 11.28 -8.14
CA ILE A 99 17.45 11.55 -9.59
C ILE A 99 16.75 10.46 -10.40
N ASN A 100 16.64 9.24 -9.85
CA ASN A 100 16.22 8.04 -10.58
C ASN A 100 14.78 7.57 -10.24
N VAL A 101 13.97 8.41 -9.59
CA VAL A 101 12.57 8.05 -9.32
C VAL A 101 11.82 7.95 -10.64
N GLU A 102 11.23 6.79 -10.87
CA GLU A 102 10.43 6.56 -12.05
C GLU A 102 9.09 7.29 -11.93
N ARG A 103 8.76 8.04 -12.98
CA ARG A 103 7.50 8.79 -13.06
C ARG A 103 6.68 8.21 -14.22
N PHE A 104 5.39 8.03 -14.00
CA PHE A 104 4.41 7.44 -14.92
C PHE A 104 3.40 8.40 -15.54
N VAL A 105 3.01 9.48 -14.83
CA VAL A 105 1.99 10.44 -15.30
C VAL A 105 2.28 11.88 -14.88
N CYS A 106 1.68 12.85 -15.58
CA CYS A 106 1.64 14.25 -15.15
C CYS A 106 0.26 14.58 -14.58
N ARG A 107 0.17 14.96 -13.31
CA ARG A 107 -1.12 15.30 -12.69
C ARG A 107 -1.56 16.70 -13.09
N GLY A 108 -2.81 16.80 -13.59
CA GLY A 108 -3.45 18.08 -13.94
C GLY A 108 -3.12 18.62 -15.33
N ASN A 109 -2.46 17.83 -16.19
CA ASN A 109 -2.24 18.17 -17.58
C ASN A 109 -2.27 16.91 -18.46
N THR A 110 -2.63 17.04 -19.74
CA THR A 110 -2.64 15.93 -20.72
C THR A 110 -1.28 15.69 -21.38
N GLY A 111 -0.23 16.41 -20.96
CA GLY A 111 1.13 16.27 -21.49
C GLY A 111 1.84 15.00 -21.03
N SER A 112 2.84 14.57 -21.81
CA SER A 112 3.78 13.51 -21.40
C SER A 112 4.71 14.00 -20.28
N ILE A 113 5.30 13.07 -19.53
CA ILE A 113 6.31 13.37 -18.49
C ILE A 113 7.54 14.09 -19.05
N GLU A 114 7.88 13.79 -20.29
CA GLU A 114 8.98 14.41 -21.01
C GLU A 114 8.65 15.83 -21.48
N SER A 115 7.39 16.26 -21.37
CA SER A 115 7.02 17.63 -21.71
C SER A 115 7.59 18.61 -20.69
N PRO A 116 8.24 19.72 -21.13
CA PRO A 116 8.61 20.84 -20.26
C PRO A 116 7.43 21.41 -19.46
N SER A 117 6.19 21.11 -19.89
CA SER A 117 4.94 21.54 -19.28
C SER A 117 4.34 20.50 -18.29
N CYS A 118 5.12 19.59 -17.74
CA CYS A 118 4.68 18.65 -16.70
C CYS A 118 4.89 19.26 -15.30
N PRO A 119 3.94 20.04 -14.77
CA PRO A 119 4.13 20.73 -13.49
C PRO A 119 4.27 19.76 -12.31
N ASN A 120 3.65 18.58 -12.41
CA ASN A 120 3.56 17.60 -11.33
C ASN A 120 3.73 16.19 -11.89
N PRO A 121 4.98 15.76 -12.19
CA PRO A 121 5.23 14.40 -12.61
C PRO A 121 5.10 13.47 -11.39
N MET A 122 4.42 12.35 -11.59
CA MET A 122 4.03 11.37 -10.58
C MET A 122 4.47 9.99 -11.01
N PRO A 123 4.76 9.05 -10.09
CA PRO A 123 4.53 9.14 -8.65
C PRO A 123 5.60 9.90 -7.89
N MET A 124 5.20 10.43 -6.73
CA MET A 124 6.08 11.01 -5.72
C MET A 124 5.98 10.15 -4.46
N TYR A 125 6.65 9.00 -4.45
CA TYR A 125 6.71 8.17 -3.24
C TYR A 125 7.59 8.86 -2.20
N SER A 126 7.16 8.82 -0.94
CA SER A 126 7.92 9.39 0.19
C SER A 126 8.13 8.43 1.33
N GLU A 127 7.43 7.30 1.28
CA GLU A 127 7.41 6.32 2.34
C GLU A 127 7.26 4.94 1.72
N TYR A 128 7.75 3.93 2.45
CA TYR A 128 7.53 2.55 2.08
C TYR A 128 7.29 1.66 3.29
N VAL A 129 6.66 0.52 3.05
CA VAL A 129 6.52 -0.56 4.01
C VAL A 129 6.91 -1.87 3.34
N VAL A 130 7.72 -2.67 4.02
CA VAL A 130 7.96 -4.07 3.64
C VAL A 130 6.98 -4.95 4.41
N LYS A 131 6.14 -5.69 3.69
CA LYS A 131 5.17 -6.63 4.26
C LYS A 131 5.38 -7.99 3.62
N ASN A 132 5.90 -8.95 4.38
CA ASN A 132 6.28 -10.27 3.87
C ASN A 132 7.12 -10.15 2.59
N ASN A 133 6.62 -10.65 1.46
CA ASN A 133 7.30 -10.66 0.16
C ASN A 133 7.07 -9.41 -0.71
N VAL A 134 6.40 -8.37 -0.20
CA VAL A 134 6.11 -7.16 -0.97
C VAL A 134 6.77 -5.92 -0.36
N VAL A 135 7.25 -5.04 -1.22
CA VAL A 135 7.52 -3.64 -0.90
C VAL A 135 6.36 -2.79 -1.41
N ILE A 136 5.79 -2.00 -0.51
CA ILE A 136 4.69 -1.09 -0.78
C ILE A 136 5.25 0.33 -0.74
N LEU A 137 5.19 1.04 -1.86
CA LEU A 137 5.63 2.43 -2.01
C LEU A 137 4.41 3.34 -1.95
N CYS A 138 4.47 4.40 -1.14
CA CYS A 138 3.31 5.23 -0.82
C CYS A 138 3.58 6.70 -1.15
N GLU A 139 2.62 7.33 -1.84
CA GLU A 139 2.74 8.73 -2.21
C GLU A 139 2.79 9.69 -1.01
N ILE A 140 3.23 10.92 -1.28
CA ILE A 140 3.09 12.03 -0.34
C ILE A 140 1.61 12.36 -0.14
N VAL A 141 1.04 11.93 0.99
CA VAL A 141 -0.31 12.36 1.40
C VAL A 141 -0.17 13.57 2.30
N LYS A 142 -0.70 14.72 1.86
CA LYS A 142 -0.80 15.91 2.73
C LYS A 142 -1.88 15.67 3.78
N SER A 143 -1.50 15.62 5.05
CA SER A 143 -2.48 15.59 6.15
C SER A 143 -2.96 17.00 6.46
N LEU A 144 -4.23 17.07 6.86
CA LEU A 144 -4.95 18.30 7.19
C LEU A 144 -4.26 19.09 8.31
N MET A 145 -4.37 20.40 8.20
CA MET A 145 -3.69 21.42 9.01
C MET A 145 -3.80 21.18 10.52
N LYS A 146 -2.66 21.22 11.23
CA LYS A 146 -2.60 21.56 12.66
C LYS A 146 -1.75 22.84 12.80
N GLY A 147 -2.40 23.99 12.59
CA GLY A 147 -1.74 25.31 12.48
C GLY A 147 -1.25 25.65 11.06
N SER A 148 -0.46 26.73 10.92
CA SER A 148 0.00 27.28 9.63
C SER A 148 1.04 26.45 8.87
N LYS A 149 1.24 25.16 9.20
CA LYS A 149 2.20 24.27 8.54
C LYS A 149 1.50 22.97 8.13
N ILE A 150 1.57 22.64 6.84
CA ILE A 150 1.11 21.36 6.30
C ILE A 150 2.14 20.30 6.69
N LYS A 151 1.71 19.20 7.33
CA LYS A 151 2.56 18.04 7.60
C LYS A 151 2.18 16.92 6.63
N ALA A 152 3.14 16.37 5.90
CA ALA A 152 2.92 15.14 5.13
C ALA A 152 2.71 13.97 6.11
N ASP A 153 1.74 13.09 5.82
CA ASP A 153 1.40 11.92 6.63
C ASP A 153 1.37 10.64 5.78
N SER A 154 2.37 10.51 4.92
CA SER A 154 2.59 9.33 4.09
C SER A 154 2.77 8.07 4.93
N THR A 155 3.34 8.19 6.14
CA THR A 155 3.54 7.08 7.08
C THR A 155 2.23 6.45 7.54
N SER A 156 1.24 7.25 7.94
CA SER A 156 -0.05 6.68 8.37
C SER A 156 -0.78 6.05 7.20
N PHE A 157 -0.80 6.72 6.04
CA PHE A 157 -1.38 6.15 4.82
C PHE A 157 -0.77 4.80 4.44
N CYS A 158 0.56 4.68 4.47
CA CYS A 158 1.25 3.46 4.09
C CYS A 158 0.98 2.29 5.06
N LYS A 159 0.93 2.59 6.36
CA LYS A 159 0.56 1.61 7.39
C LYS A 159 -0.89 1.16 7.24
N ASP A 160 -1.80 2.09 7.00
CA ASP A 160 -3.22 1.77 6.79
C ASP A 160 -3.38 0.89 5.56
N PHE A 161 -2.74 1.21 4.43
CA PHE A 161 -2.76 0.37 3.24
C PHE A 161 -2.28 -1.06 3.54
N ALA A 162 -1.15 -1.21 4.22
CA ALA A 162 -0.62 -2.52 4.58
C ALA A 162 -1.54 -3.31 5.53
N LYS A 163 -2.25 -2.61 6.43
CA LYS A 163 -3.21 -3.21 7.36
C LYS A 163 -4.45 -3.78 6.66
N ASN A 164 -4.90 -3.16 5.56
CA ASN A 164 -6.05 -3.68 4.80
C ASN A 164 -5.80 -5.09 4.23
N LEU A 165 -4.55 -5.57 4.19
CA LEU A 165 -4.19 -6.93 3.73
C LEU A 165 -4.35 -8.02 4.81
N GLU A 166 -4.66 -7.62 6.04
CA GLU A 166 -4.90 -8.48 7.20
C GLU A 166 -6.39 -8.67 7.52
N GLU A 167 -7.28 -7.96 6.82
CA GLU A 167 -8.74 -7.99 6.95
C GLU A 167 -9.38 -8.94 5.92
#